data_AF-A0A975QNK9-F1
#
_entry.id   AF-A0A975QNK9-F1
#
_cell.length_a   1.000
_cell.length_b   1.000
_cell.length_c   1.000
_cell.angle_alpha   90.00
_cell.angle_beta   90.00
_cell.angle_gamma   90.00
#
_symmetry.space_group_name_H-M   'P 1'
#
loop_
_entity.id
_entity.type
_entity.pdbx_description
1 polymer ?
#
loop_
_entity_poly.entity_id
_entity_poly.type
_entity_poly.pdbx_seq_one_letter_code
_entity_poly.pdbx_strand_id
1 'polypeptide(L)'
;MKQVKVKLEKNKAVIINKDTVYLEPSEDVQFIVINDIGKKDKLFYSLELGSTQSIKDRCFVVNSDNLKDDIKITLKSENSTFPDFFVLDLKVKNIKIIGDLLDEKYPDIIQYLFKEIKDLKRVNVLLNDKLERLEKKGAIE
;
A
#
# COMPACT_ATOMS: atom_id res chain seq x y z
N MET A 1 1.13 -1.50 14.43
CA MET A 1 -0.30 -1.64 14.09
C MET A 1 -0.75 -0.40 13.36
N LYS A 2 -0.99 -0.52 12.05
CA LYS A 2 -1.34 0.61 11.18
C LYS A 2 -2.86 0.76 11.06
N GLN A 3 -3.30 1.99 10.79
CA GLN A 3 -4.71 2.34 10.74
C GLN A 3 -5.14 2.79 9.34
N VAL A 4 -6.21 2.17 8.83
CA VAL A 4 -6.84 2.51 7.55
C VAL A 4 -8.23 3.08 7.84
N LYS A 5 -8.44 4.34 7.47
CA LYS A 5 -9.73 5.02 7.58
C LYS A 5 -10.54 4.77 6.32
N VAL A 6 -11.75 4.28 6.49
CA VAL A 6 -12.65 3.88 5.42
C VAL A 6 -13.94 4.70 5.50
N LYS A 7 -14.40 5.19 4.36
CA LYS A 7 -15.67 5.87 4.19
C LYS A 7 -16.57 5.09 3.22
N LEU A 8 -17.77 4.79 3.64
CA LEU A 8 -18.84 4.14 2.88
C LEU A 8 -19.59 5.22 2.08
N GLU A 9 -19.55 5.15 0.75
CA GLU A 9 -20.24 6.06 -0.16
C GLU A 9 -20.80 5.30 -1.37
N LYS A 10 -22.06 5.57 -1.76
CA LYS A 10 -22.66 5.07 -3.02
C LYS A 10 -22.40 3.57 -3.27
N ASN A 11 -22.68 2.72 -2.27
CA ASN A 11 -22.47 1.26 -2.29
C ASN A 11 -21.01 0.80 -2.49
N LYS A 12 -20.06 1.68 -2.19
CA LYS A 12 -18.63 1.38 -2.16
C LYS A 12 -18.01 1.83 -0.86
N ALA A 13 -16.92 1.20 -0.48
CA ALA A 13 -16.08 1.62 0.62
C ALA A 13 -14.77 2.19 0.05
N VAL A 14 -14.36 3.36 0.53
CA VAL A 14 -13.25 4.15 -0.01
C VAL A 14 -12.26 4.44 1.11
N ILE A 15 -10.97 4.22 0.86
CA ILE A 15 -9.90 4.59 1.79
C ILE A 15 -9.69 6.11 1.72
N ILE A 16 -9.66 6.76 2.87
CA ILE A 16 -9.54 8.22 2.98
C ILE A 16 -8.26 8.66 3.72
N ASN A 17 -7.31 7.76 3.94
CA ASN A 17 -5.98 8.13 4.44
C ASN A 17 -5.35 9.15 3.47
N LYS A 18 -4.75 10.23 4.03
CA LYS A 18 -4.05 11.23 3.22
C LYS A 18 -2.78 10.67 2.59
N ASP A 19 -2.11 9.78 3.33
CA ASP A 19 -0.85 9.16 2.95
C ASP A 19 -1.06 7.67 2.64
N THR A 20 -0.20 7.14 1.76
CA THR A 20 -0.15 5.70 1.45
C THR A 20 0.13 4.92 2.73
N VAL A 21 -0.70 3.94 3.04
CA VAL A 21 -0.45 3.02 4.14
C VAL A 21 0.35 1.84 3.61
N TYR A 22 1.55 1.69 4.16
CA TYR A 22 2.44 0.59 3.84
C TYR A 22 2.17 -0.58 4.78
N LEU A 23 2.10 -1.82 4.32
CA LEU A 23 1.86 -2.99 5.18
C LEU A 23 2.99 -3.99 5.05
N GLU A 24 3.48 -4.53 6.17
CA GLU A 24 4.39 -5.67 6.17
C GLU A 24 3.62 -6.99 6.13
N PRO A 25 4.22 -8.09 5.62
CA PRO A 25 3.65 -9.42 5.73
C PRO A 25 3.38 -9.79 7.19
N SER A 26 2.28 -10.50 7.43
CA SER A 26 1.76 -10.85 8.74
C SER A 26 1.48 -9.68 9.71
N GLU A 27 1.42 -8.43 9.22
CA GLU A 27 1.09 -7.27 10.06
C GLU A 27 -0.42 -7.17 10.28
N ASP A 28 -0.83 -6.91 11.54
CA ASP A 28 -2.23 -6.61 11.85
C ASP A 28 -2.59 -5.16 11.48
N VAL A 29 -3.68 -5.03 10.71
CA VAL A 29 -4.17 -3.76 10.17
C VAL A 29 -5.52 -3.44 10.77
N GLN A 30 -5.65 -2.27 11.37
CA GLN A 30 -6.91 -1.79 11.92
C GLN A 30 -7.65 -0.93 10.90
N PHE A 31 -8.83 -1.36 10.50
CA PHE A 31 -9.73 -0.59 9.66
C PHE A 31 -10.75 0.16 10.53
N ILE A 32 -10.96 1.45 10.24
CA ILE A 32 -11.84 2.34 10.98
C ILE A 32 -12.87 2.93 10.03
N VAL A 33 -14.14 2.61 10.23
CA VAL A 33 -15.25 3.16 9.44
C VAL A 33 -15.64 4.52 10.01
N ILE A 34 -15.46 5.58 9.21
CA ILE A 34 -15.67 6.97 9.66
C ILE A 34 -17.09 7.49 9.44
N ASN A 35 -17.96 6.70 8.79
CA ASN A 35 -19.35 7.10 8.58
C ASN A 35 -20.07 7.27 9.91
N ASP A 36 -20.98 8.24 9.94
CA ASP A 36 -21.92 8.30 11.04
C ASP A 36 -22.96 7.20 10.86
N ILE A 37 -22.95 6.26 11.80
CA ILE A 37 -23.75 5.06 11.79
C ILE A 37 -24.69 5.16 12.98
N GLY A 38 -25.99 4.99 12.73
CA GLY A 38 -27.01 5.06 13.77
C GLY A 38 -26.79 4.02 14.85
N LYS A 39 -27.22 4.31 16.08
CA LYS A 39 -27.06 3.39 17.23
C LYS A 39 -27.72 2.01 17.04
N LYS A 40 -28.64 1.89 16.07
CA LYS A 40 -29.40 0.68 15.74
C LYS A 40 -28.82 -0.10 14.55
N ASP A 41 -27.81 0.46 13.91
CA ASP A 41 -27.21 -0.16 12.73
C ASP A 41 -25.96 -0.93 13.15
N LYS A 42 -25.86 -2.16 12.66
CA LYS A 42 -24.74 -3.07 12.91
C LYS A 42 -23.92 -3.19 11.66
N LEU A 43 -22.61 -3.04 11.82
CA LEU A 43 -21.64 -3.24 10.76
C LEU A 43 -21.10 -4.66 10.81
N PHE A 44 -20.87 -5.22 9.62
CA PHE A 44 -20.23 -6.50 9.43
C PHE A 44 -19.18 -6.37 8.33
N TYR A 45 -18.13 -7.18 8.40
CA TYR A 45 -17.18 -7.35 7.31
C TYR A 45 -17.04 -8.81 6.92
N SER A 46 -16.62 -9.04 5.69
CA SER A 46 -16.45 -10.35 5.11
C SER A 46 -15.23 -10.33 4.18
N LEU A 47 -14.31 -11.25 4.43
CA LEU A 47 -13.10 -11.48 3.61
C LEU A 47 -13.33 -12.61 2.59
N GLU A 48 -14.30 -13.48 2.85
CA GLU A 48 -14.64 -14.62 1.99
C GLU A 48 -16.16 -14.80 1.89
N LEU A 49 -16.62 -15.34 0.76
CA LEU A 49 -18.04 -15.64 0.57
C LEU A 49 -18.57 -16.56 1.68
N GLY A 50 -19.58 -16.08 2.41
CA GLY A 50 -20.26 -16.83 3.46
C GLY A 50 -19.71 -16.63 4.87
N SER A 51 -18.56 -15.97 5.05
CA SER A 51 -18.03 -15.62 6.37
C SER A 51 -18.23 -14.13 6.67
N THR A 52 -19.10 -13.81 7.63
CA THR A 52 -19.34 -12.43 8.08
C THR A 52 -18.99 -12.30 9.56
N GLN A 53 -18.20 -11.28 9.88
CA GLN A 53 -17.79 -10.95 11.24
C GLN A 53 -18.34 -9.58 11.63
N SER A 54 -18.80 -9.43 12.87
CA SER A 54 -19.32 -8.15 13.37
C SER A 54 -18.20 -7.14 13.59
N ILE A 55 -18.36 -5.92 13.09
CA ILE A 55 -17.48 -4.79 13.42
C ILE A 55 -17.98 -4.17 14.72
N LYS A 56 -17.12 -4.10 15.74
CA LYS A 56 -17.41 -3.44 17.01
C LYS A 56 -16.77 -2.06 17.03
N ASP A 57 -17.45 -1.06 17.60
CA ASP A 57 -16.92 0.30 17.74
C ASP A 57 -16.38 0.92 16.43
N ARG A 58 -17.03 0.56 15.30
CA ARG A 58 -16.64 0.97 13.94
C ARG A 58 -15.21 0.55 13.54
N CYS A 59 -14.59 -0.36 14.28
CA CYS A 59 -13.23 -0.81 14.07
C CYS A 59 -13.18 -2.34 13.90
N PHE A 60 -12.33 -2.81 12.99
CA PHE A 60 -12.02 -4.23 12.87
C PHE A 60 -10.55 -4.42 12.50
N VAL A 61 -9.99 -5.55 12.88
CA VAL A 61 -8.58 -5.87 12.64
C VAL A 61 -8.51 -7.04 11.68
N VAL A 62 -7.68 -6.90 10.66
CA VAL A 62 -7.41 -7.96 9.68
C VAL A 62 -5.90 -8.06 9.54
N ASN A 63 -5.41 -9.30 9.57
CA ASN A 63 -4.02 -9.57 9.26
C ASN A 63 -3.76 -9.36 7.77
N SER A 64 -2.63 -8.74 7.41
CA SER A 64 -2.26 -8.44 6.03
C SER A 64 -2.32 -9.65 5.11
N ASP A 65 -2.01 -10.84 5.62
CA ASP A 65 -1.95 -12.07 4.83
C ASP A 65 -3.36 -12.55 4.41
N ASN A 66 -4.39 -12.09 5.12
CA ASN A 66 -5.79 -12.40 4.83
C ASN A 66 -6.47 -11.30 3.98
N LEU A 67 -5.77 -10.22 3.65
CA LEU A 67 -6.27 -9.16 2.78
C LEU A 67 -6.23 -9.65 1.33
N LYS A 68 -7.39 -10.05 0.79
CA LYS A 68 -7.60 -10.26 -0.65
C LYS A 68 -7.89 -8.92 -1.34
N ASP A 69 -8.09 -8.96 -2.66
CA ASP A 69 -8.37 -7.78 -3.49
C ASP A 69 -9.65 -7.03 -3.04
N ASP A 70 -10.65 -7.74 -2.51
CA ASP A 70 -11.93 -7.17 -2.10
C ASP A 70 -12.30 -7.53 -0.65
N ILE A 71 -12.61 -6.51 0.17
CA ILE A 71 -13.29 -6.67 1.45
C ILE A 71 -14.73 -6.22 1.29
N LYS A 72 -15.70 -7.04 1.68
CA LYS A 72 -17.11 -6.65 1.70
C LYS A 72 -17.46 -6.13 3.08
N ILE A 73 -17.93 -4.88 3.15
CA ILE A 73 -18.46 -4.27 4.36
C ILE A 73 -19.97 -4.17 4.19
N THR A 74 -20.70 -4.67 5.16
CA THR A 74 -22.15 -4.71 5.13
C THR A 74 -22.70 -3.94 6.31
N LEU A 75 -23.61 -3.02 6.04
CA LEU A 75 -24.38 -2.31 7.06
C LEU A 75 -25.78 -2.93 7.11
N LYS A 76 -26.20 -3.35 8.30
CA LYS A 76 -27.53 -3.93 8.51
C LYS A 76 -28.19 -3.24 9.71
N SER A 77 -29.35 -2.63 9.48
CA SER A 77 -30.20 -2.17 10.59
C SER A 77 -30.82 -3.38 11.31
N GLU A 78 -31.00 -3.31 12.63
CA GLU A 78 -31.53 -4.42 13.44
C GLU A 78 -32.86 -5.00 12.92
N ASN A 79 -33.67 -4.18 12.26
CA ASN A 79 -34.98 -4.56 11.72
C ASN A 79 -35.02 -4.73 10.19
N SER A 80 -33.87 -4.66 9.51
CA SER A 80 -33.82 -4.75 8.06
C SER A 80 -33.70 -6.21 7.59
N THR A 81 -34.57 -6.59 6.65
CA THR A 81 -34.44 -7.84 5.87
C THR A 81 -33.31 -7.77 4.85
N PHE A 82 -33.01 -6.58 4.33
CA PHE A 82 -32.01 -6.37 3.28
C PHE A 82 -30.75 -5.66 3.83
N PRO A 83 -29.56 -6.26 3.72
CA PRO A 83 -28.32 -5.59 4.07
C PRO A 83 -27.92 -4.55 3.01
N ASP A 84 -27.47 -3.38 3.45
CA ASP A 84 -26.75 -2.44 2.59
C ASP A 84 -25.32 -2.97 2.40
N PHE A 85 -24.97 -3.27 1.17
CA PHE A 85 -23.69 -3.87 0.81
C PHE A 85 -22.75 -2.81 0.23
N PHE A 86 -21.52 -2.81 0.74
CA PHE A 86 -20.43 -1.96 0.27
C PHE A 86 -19.22 -2.83 -0.06
N VAL A 87 -18.64 -2.62 -1.24
CA VAL A 87 -17.36 -3.25 -1.60
C VAL A 87 -16.23 -2.27 -1.35
N LEU A 88 -15.27 -2.69 -0.55
CA LEU A 88 -13.95 -2.09 -0.47
C LEU A 88 -13.04 -2.85 -1.42
N ASP A 89 -12.81 -2.27 -2.59
CA ASP A 89 -11.79 -2.73 -3.54
C ASP A 89 -10.44 -2.16 -3.05
N LEU A 90 -9.61 -3.04 -2.49
CA LEU A 90 -8.25 -2.74 -2.07
C LEU A 90 -7.38 -2.61 -3.32
N LYS A 91 -7.54 -1.52 -4.06
CA LYS A 91 -6.63 -1.21 -5.16
C LYS A 91 -5.21 -1.13 -4.59
N VAL A 92 -4.39 -2.13 -4.91
CA VAL A 92 -2.97 -2.30 -4.53
C VAL A 92 -2.12 -1.04 -4.78
N LYS A 93 -2.60 -0.07 -5.57
CA LYS A 93 -1.98 1.25 -5.74
C LYS A 93 -2.10 2.17 -4.51
N ASN A 94 -3.13 2.02 -3.66
CA ASN A 94 -3.42 2.88 -2.50
C ASN A 94 -2.96 2.28 -1.16
N ILE A 95 -2.67 0.97 -1.14
CA ILE A 95 -2.00 0.27 -0.04
C ILE A 95 -0.86 -0.50 -0.68
N LYS A 96 0.36 0.06 -0.59
CA LYS A 96 1.56 -0.61 -1.07
C LYS A 96 1.98 -1.63 -0.02
N ILE A 97 1.73 -2.90 -0.28
CA ILE A 97 2.30 -3.99 0.53
C ILE A 97 3.82 -3.96 0.31
N ILE A 98 4.59 -3.69 1.36
CA ILE A 98 6.05 -3.71 1.31
C ILE A 98 6.48 -5.17 1.37
N GLY A 99 6.29 -5.87 0.25
CA GLY A 99 7.14 -7.00 -0.10
C GLY A 99 8.38 -6.55 -0.89
N ASP A 100 8.29 -5.42 -1.60
CA ASP A 100 9.14 -5.20 -2.79
C ASP A 100 9.89 -3.86 -2.87
N LEU A 101 9.86 -3.00 -1.85
CA LEU A 101 10.67 -1.77 -1.87
C LEU A 101 11.92 -1.94 -1.01
N LEU A 102 13.01 -2.37 -1.65
CA LEU A 102 14.37 -2.49 -1.10
C LEU A 102 14.84 -1.21 -0.36
N ASP A 103 14.31 -0.05 -0.76
CA ASP A 103 14.61 1.30 -0.28
C ASP A 103 14.46 1.49 1.24
N GLU A 104 13.48 0.83 1.87
CA GLU A 104 13.23 0.99 3.31
C GLU A 104 13.90 -0.11 4.15
N LYS A 105 14.10 -1.31 3.58
CA LYS A 105 14.63 -2.47 4.32
C LYS A 105 16.16 -2.47 4.41
N TYR A 106 16.84 -1.90 3.41
CA TYR A 106 18.30 -1.87 3.33
C TYR A 106 18.82 -0.51 2.83
N PRO A 107 18.58 0.58 3.58
CA PRO A 107 19.01 1.93 3.18
C PRO A 107 20.52 2.00 2.95
N ASP A 108 21.31 1.26 3.72
CA ASP A 108 22.78 1.21 3.61
C ASP A 108 23.24 0.55 2.31
N ILE A 109 22.57 -0.52 1.86
CA ILE A 109 22.88 -1.21 0.61
C ILE A 109 22.60 -0.30 -0.58
N ILE A 110 21.52 0.47 -0.52
CA ILE A 110 21.14 1.38 -1.61
C ILE A 110 22.06 2.60 -1.66
N GLN A 111 22.43 3.17 -0.51
CA GLN A 111 23.45 4.22 -0.48
C GLN A 111 24.80 3.73 -1.02
N TYR A 112 25.19 2.49 -0.70
CA TYR A 112 26.37 1.85 -1.23
C TYR A 112 26.31 1.70 -2.76
N LEU A 113 25.21 1.17 -3.31
CA LEU A 113 25.01 1.03 -4.76
C LEU A 113 24.99 2.39 -5.47
N PHE A 114 24.36 3.42 -4.91
CA PHE A 114 24.40 4.77 -5.47
C PHE A 114 25.82 5.34 -5.52
N LYS A 115 26.63 5.05 -4.50
CA LYS A 115 28.04 5.46 -4.47
C LYS A 115 28.84 4.74 -5.56
N GLU A 116 28.68 3.43 -5.71
CA GLU A 116 29.33 2.67 -6.78
C GLU A 116 28.94 3.19 -8.17
N ILE A 117 27.66 3.46 -8.41
CA ILE A 117 27.19 4.02 -9.69
C ILE A 117 27.84 5.39 -9.95
N LYS A 118 27.97 6.23 -8.92
CA LYS A 118 28.60 7.55 -9.06
C LYS A 118 30.09 7.43 -9.39
N ASP A 119 30.78 6.50 -8.77
CA ASP A 119 32.20 6.24 -9.02
C ASP A 119 32.42 5.66 -10.42
N LEU A 120 31.58 4.72 -10.86
CA LEU A 120 31.59 4.19 -12.23
C LEU A 120 31.36 5.28 -13.28
N LYS A 121 30.42 6.21 -13.04
CA LYS A 121 30.21 7.36 -13.94
C LYS A 121 31.44 8.26 -14.05
N ARG A 122 32.15 8.50 -12.94
CA ARG A 122 33.40 9.27 -12.96
C ARG A 122 34.50 8.57 -13.75
N VAL A 123 34.65 7.26 -13.56
CA VAL A 123 35.62 6.46 -14.31
C VAL A 123 35.32 6.51 -15.80
N ASN A 124 34.04 6.43 -16.21
CA ASN A 124 33.64 6.54 -17.61
C ASN A 124 34.01 7.90 -18.22
N VAL A 125 33.77 9.00 -17.50
CA VAL A 125 34.21 10.34 -17.94
C VAL A 125 35.73 10.41 -18.11
N LEU A 126 36.50 9.92 -17.14
CA LEU A 126 37.97 9.91 -17.21
C LEU A 126 38.51 9.04 -18.35
N LEU A 127 37.83 7.93 -18.66
CA LEU A 127 38.17 7.06 -19.79
C LEU A 127 37.89 7.78 -21.12
N ASN A 128 36.74 8.44 -21.24
CA ASN A 128 36.40 9.20 -22.45
C ASN A 128 37.37 10.38 -22.67
N ASP A 129 37.73 11.11 -21.61
CA ASP A 129 38.74 12.17 -21.70
C ASP A 129 40.11 11.63 -22.15
N LYS A 130 40.50 10.43 -21.67
CA LYS A 130 41.74 9.78 -22.10
C LYS A 130 41.67 9.29 -23.54
N LEU A 131 40.54 8.72 -23.96
CA LEU A 131 40.30 8.31 -25.35
C LEU A 131 40.36 9.50 -26.29
N GLU A 132 39.66 10.60 -25.99
CA GLU A 132 39.67 11.81 -26.81
C GLU A 132 41.08 12.41 -26.92
N ARG A 133 41.86 12.39 -25.83
CA ARG A 133 43.28 12.82 -25.86
C ARG A 133 44.16 11.89 -26.68
N LEU A 134 43.89 10.58 -26.67
CA LEU A 134 44.63 9.62 -27.49
C LEU A 134 44.23 9.73 -28.95
N GLU A 135 42.96 9.96 -29.27
CA GLU A 135 42.49 10.24 -30.63
C GLU A 135 43.11 11.52 -31.17
N LYS A 136 43.16 12.60 -30.38
CA LYS A 136 43.83 13.86 -30.76
C LYS A 136 45.36 13.75 -30.87
N LYS A 137 46.00 12.79 -30.19
CA LYS A 137 47.45 12.53 -30.30
C LYS A 137 47.80 11.49 -31.37
N GLY A 138 46.88 10.57 -31.66
CA GLY A 138 46.97 9.56 -32.70
C GLY A 138 46.48 10.07 -34.06
N ALA A 139 45.73 11.17 -34.08
CA ALA A 139 45.65 12.09 -35.21
C ALA A 139 47.01 12.77 -35.38
N ILE A 140 47.95 12.00 -35.91
CA ILE A 140 49.16 12.49 -36.53
C ILE A 140 48.70 13.34 -37.71
N GLU A 141 48.86 14.67 -37.59
CA GLU A 141 49.15 15.54 -38.74
C GLU A 141 50.51 15.18 -39.34
#